data_AF-A0AAW9TKT5-F1
#
_entry.id   AF-A0AAW9TKT5-F1
#
_cell.length_a   1.000
_cell.length_b   1.000
_cell.length_c   1.000
_cell.angle_alpha   90.00
_cell.angle_beta   90.00
_cell.angle_gamma   90.00
#
_symmetry.space_group_name_H-M   'P 1'
#
loop_
_entity.id
_entity.type
_entity.pdbx_description
1 polymer ?
#
loop_
_entity_poly.entity_id
_entity_poly.type
_entity_poly.pdbx_seq_one_letter_code
_entity_poly.pdbx_strand_id
1 'polypeptide(L)' 'MDHRIIAAGAALSIVAVVLAWIYRQGGDDVRQSIRQNNEAGRTADDVRSRFDLCPPGMWEVGAGKCRRSALGSGN' A
#
# COMPACT_ATOMS: atom_id res chain seq x y z
N MET A 1 3.27 28.85 -43.24
CA MET A 1 3.02 27.62 -42.45
C MET A 1 1.62 27.15 -42.82
N ASP A 2 1.45 25.95 -43.35
CA ASP A 2 0.14 25.45 -43.77
C ASP A 2 -0.74 25.18 -42.53
N HIS A 3 -1.96 25.70 -42.53
CA HIS A 3 -2.93 25.52 -41.44
C HIS A 3 -3.18 24.04 -41.13
N ARG A 4 -3.05 23.17 -42.14
CA ARG A 4 -3.16 21.71 -41.95
C ARG A 4 -2.02 21.13 -41.14
N ILE A 5 -0.79 21.65 -41.30
CA ILE A 5 0.37 21.22 -40.51
C ILE A 5 0.22 21.66 -39.06
N ILE A 6 -0.30 22.86 -38.82
CA ILE A 6 -0.57 23.37 -37.47
C ILE A 6 -1.65 22.50 -36.78
N ALA A 7 -2.74 22.20 -37.47
CA ALA A 7 -3.82 21.37 -36.93
C ALA A 7 -3.35 19.94 -36.61
N ALA A 8 -2.56 19.33 -37.50
CA ALA A 8 -1.98 18.01 -37.28
C ALA A 8 -1.02 18.01 -36.08
N GLY A 9 -0.17 19.03 -35.96
CA GLY A 9 0.73 19.19 -34.81
C GLY A 9 -0.02 19.34 -33.49
N ALA A 10 -1.09 20.13 -33.47
CA ALA A 10 -1.93 20.31 -32.28
C ALA A 10 -2.66 19.03 -31.87
N ALA A 11 -3.16 18.25 -32.83
CA ALA A 11 -3.81 16.97 -32.54
C ALA A 11 -2.83 15.97 -31.91
N LEU A 12 -1.61 15.87 -32.47
CA LEU A 12 -0.58 14.96 -31.97
C LEU A 12 -0.11 15.36 -30.56
N SER A 13 0.03 16.66 -30.28
CA SER A 13 0.44 17.11 -28.96
C SER A 13 -0.61 16.81 -27.90
N ILE A 14 -1.91 16.98 -28.21
CA ILE A 14 -3.00 16.62 -27.30
C ILE A 14 -2.97 15.12 -26.99
N VAL A 15 -2.85 14.27 -28.01
CA VAL A 15 -2.78 12.81 -27.84
C VAL A 15 -1.57 12.42 -26.96
N ALA A 16 -0.40 13.00 -27.22
CA ALA A 16 0.79 12.73 -26.43
C ALA A 16 0.63 13.13 -24.95
N VAL A 17 0.01 14.28 -24.67
CA VAL A 17 -0.27 14.74 -23.30
C VAL A 17 -1.23 13.78 -22.59
N VAL A 18 -2.31 13.35 -23.24
CA VAL A 18 -3.29 12.42 -22.66
C VAL A 18 -2.63 11.08 -22.33
N LEU A 19 -1.84 10.52 -23.25
CA LEU A 19 -1.13 9.26 -23.03
C LEU A 19 -0.13 9.37 -21.88
N ALA A 20 0.63 10.47 -21.79
CA ALA A 20 1.56 10.71 -20.70
C ALA A 20 0.85 10.82 -19.34
N TRP A 21 -0.35 11.41 -19.31
CA TRP A 21 -1.14 11.53 -18.10
C TRP A 21 -1.67 10.18 -17.62
N ILE A 22 -2.23 9.37 -18.52
CA ILE A 22 -2.70 8.01 -18.22
C ILE A 22 -1.55 7.13 -17.73
N TYR A 23 -0.39 7.20 -18.38
CA TYR A 23 0.77 6.42 -17.98
C TYR A 23 1.28 6.79 -16.59
N ARG A 24 1.28 8.09 -16.25
CA ARG A 24 1.64 8.57 -14.91
C ARG A 24 0.63 8.12 -13.85
N GLN A 25 -0.67 8.30 -14.09
CA GLN A 25 -1.70 7.87 -13.14
C GLN A 25 -1.73 6.37 -12.94
N GLY A 26 -1.66 5.57 -14.01
CA GLY A 26 -1.64 4.12 -13.92
C GLY A 26 -0.44 3.57 -13.15
N GLY A 27 0.73 4.23 -13.24
CA GLY A 27 1.92 3.87 -12.47
C GLY A 27 1.83 4.27 -10.99
N ASP A 28 1.30 5.46 -10.71
CA ASP A 28 1.19 6.02 -9.36
C ASP A 28 0.07 5.31 -8.55
N ASP A 29 -1.08 5.00 -9.15
CA ASP A 29 -2.18 4.26 -8.49
C ASP A 29 -1.80 2.80 -8.17
N VAL A 30 -1.05 2.13 -9.05
CA VAL A 30 -0.55 0.76 -8.78
C VAL A 30 0.52 0.77 -7.68
N ARG A 31 1.44 1.73 -7.67
CA ARG A 31 2.42 1.86 -6.58
C ARG A 31 1.76 2.21 -5.25
N GLN A 32 0.74 3.07 -5.28
CA GLN A 32 0.03 3.49 -4.08
C GLN A 32 -0.86 2.37 -3.52
N SER A 33 -1.53 1.59 -4.38
CA SER A 33 -2.29 0.40 -3.94
C SER A 33 -1.40 -0.70 -3.37
N ILE A 34 -0.19 -0.92 -3.91
CA ILE A 34 0.78 -1.87 -3.33
C ILE A 34 1.29 -1.37 -1.98
N ARG A 35 1.56 -0.07 -1.81
CA ARG A 35 2.01 0.48 -0.52
C ARG A 35 0.92 0.33 0.56
N GLN A 36 -0.34 0.60 0.22
CA GLN A 36 -1.46 0.38 1.13
C GLN A 36 -1.69 -1.12 1.42
N ASN A 37 -1.55 -1.99 0.42
CA ASN A 37 -1.68 -3.43 0.64
C ASN A 37 -0.55 -3.99 1.49
N ASN A 38 0.68 -3.51 1.35
CA ASN A 38 1.81 -3.87 2.22
C ASN A 38 1.61 -3.40 3.67
N GLU A 39 0.83 -2.34 3.91
CA GLU A 39 0.43 -1.93 5.27
C GLU A 39 -0.66 -2.85 5.85
N ALA A 40 -1.60 -3.30 5.02
CA ALA A 40 -2.59 -4.32 5.41
C ALA A 40 -1.94 -5.69 5.69
N GLY A 41 -1.01 -6.11 4.83
CA GLY A 41 -0.22 -7.33 5.00
C GLY A 41 0.65 -7.29 6.26
N ARG A 42 1.33 -6.16 6.53
CA ARG A 42 2.10 -6.02 7.78
C ARG A 42 1.26 -6.10 9.04
N THR A 43 0.02 -5.62 9.01
CA THR A 43 -0.90 -5.71 10.15
C THR A 43 -1.31 -7.16 10.42
N ALA A 44 -1.61 -7.92 9.36
CA ALA A 44 -1.92 -9.34 9.48
C ALA A 44 -0.73 -10.17 9.98
N ASP A 45 0.48 -9.90 9.46
CA ASP A 45 1.71 -10.56 9.89
C ASP A 45 2.10 -10.20 11.34
N ASP A 46 1.90 -8.96 11.78
CA ASP A 46 2.16 -8.55 13.17
C ASP A 46 1.26 -9.30 14.16
N VAL A 47 -0.04 -9.46 13.85
CA VAL A 47 -0.98 -10.22 14.70
C VAL A 47 -0.59 -11.70 14.77
N ARG A 48 -0.23 -12.31 13.64
CA ARG A 48 0.18 -13.72 13.60
C ARG A 48 1.50 -13.95 14.33
N SER A 49 2.48 -13.08 14.12
CA SER A 49 3.76 -13.11 14.84
C SER A 49 3.56 -13.02 16.36
N ARG A 50 2.66 -12.15 16.83
CA ARG A 50 2.32 -12.06 18.27
C ARG A 50 1.64 -13.31 18.82
N PHE A 51 0.87 -14.02 17.99
CA PHE A 51 0.28 -15.31 18.37
C PHE A 51 1.35 -16.39 18.47
N ASP A 52 2.21 -16.53 17.45
CA ASP A 52 3.27 -17.54 17.40
C ASP A 52 4.32 -17.36 18.51
N LEU A 53 4.62 -16.11 18.89
CA LEU A 53 5.52 -15.78 20.00
C LEU A 53 4.88 -15.94 21.39
N CYS A 54 3.55 -16.15 21.47
CA CYS A 54 2.86 -16.29 22.74
C CYS A 54 2.94 -17.75 23.23
N PRO A 55 3.42 -17.99 24.46
CA PRO A 55 3.42 -19.33 25.02
C PRO A 55 2.00 -19.95 25.08
N PRO A 56 1.88 -21.27 24.88
CA PRO A 56 0.59 -21.93 24.80
C PRO A 56 -0.25 -21.70 26.06
N GLY A 57 -1.52 -21.33 25.86
CA GLY A 57 -2.48 -21.06 26.95
C GLY A 57 -2.49 -19.62 27.48
N MET A 58 -1.60 -18.73 27.02
CA MET A 58 -1.58 -17.32 27.45
C MET A 58 -2.22 -16.35 26.46
N TRP A 59 -2.68 -16.84 25.29
CA TRP A 59 -3.35 -16.00 24.29
C TRP A 59 -4.78 -15.64 24.72
N GLU A 60 -5.10 -14.34 24.77
CA GLU A 60 -6.48 -13.87 24.98
C GLU A 60 -7.19 -13.63 23.64
N VAL A 61 -8.05 -14.58 23.25
CA VAL A 61 -8.85 -14.50 22.02
C VAL A 61 -9.73 -13.24 21.98
N GLY A 62 -10.35 -12.88 23.11
CA GLY A 62 -11.23 -11.71 23.19
C GLY A 62 -10.50 -10.36 23.17
N ALA A 63 -9.21 -10.33 23.48
CA ALA A 63 -8.41 -9.10 23.51
C ALA A 63 -7.42 -8.99 22.34
N GLY A 64 -7.18 -10.07 21.59
CA GLY A 64 -6.20 -10.11 20.48
C GLY A 64 -4.76 -9.90 20.94
N LYS A 65 -4.45 -10.28 22.19
CA LYS A 65 -3.17 -9.98 22.86
C LYS A 65 -2.70 -11.23 23.60
N CYS A 66 -1.39 -11.43 23.68
CA CYS A 66 -0.82 -12.35 24.65
C CYS A 66 -0.98 -11.74 26.05
N ARG A 67 -1.48 -12.50 27.04
CA ARG A 67 -1.45 -12.06 28.43
C ARG A 67 -0.02 -11.79 28.81
N ARG A 68 0.25 -10.60 29.34
CA ARG A 68 1.53 -10.30 29.96
C ARG A 68 1.66 -11.25 31.15
N SER A 69 2.59 -12.21 31.10
CA SER A 69 3.06 -12.88 32.32
C SER A 69 3.45 -11.77 33.29
N ALA A 70 2.91 -11.78 34.51
CA ALA A 70 3.29 -10.84 35.55
C ALA A 70 4.72 -11.12 36.06
N LEU A 71 5.71 -11.05 35.18
CA LEU A 71 7.13 -11.19 35.45
C LEU A 71 7.87 -10.14 34.62
N GLY A 72 8.20 -9.02 35.25
CA GLY A 72 9.16 -8.05 34.72
C GLY A 72 8.65 -6.63 34.45
N SER A 73 7.83 -6.06 35.33
CA SER A 73 7.96 -4.62 35.61
C SER A 73 8.80 -4.50 36.87
N GLY A 74 10.12 -4.38 36.72
CA GLY A 74 11.04 -4.28 37.84
C GLY A 74 12.43 -3.82 37.37
N ASN A 75 12.66 -2.51 37.53
CA ASN A 75 13.86 -1.70 37.28
C ASN A 75 14.35 -1.56 35.84
#